data_AF-A0A3L8Q4Y6-F1
#
_entry.id   AF-A0A3L8Q4Y6-F1
#
_cell.length_a   1.000
_cell.length_b   1.000
_cell.length_c   1.000
_cell.angle_alpha   90.00
_cell.angle_beta   90.00
_cell.angle_gamma   90.00
#
_symmetry.space_group_name_H-M   'P 1'
#
loop_
_entity.id
_entity.type
_entity.pdbx_description
1 polymer ?
#
loop_
_entity_poly.entity_id
_entity_poly.type
_entity_poly.pdbx_seq_one_letter_code
_entity_poly.pdbx_strand_id
1 'polypeptide(L)' 'MVTTPPTVAVPAVPTAACARQGDVGGARTLQKKWTSFLKARLVCSAPEQQLHFNRLQAVFTLPGARWQDTAFFGVFQARW' A
#
# COMPACT_ATOMS: atom_id res chain seq x y z
N MET A 1 24.66 -24.29 20.32
CA MET A 1 24.38 -23.50 19.10
C MET A 1 22.92 -23.14 19.11
N VAL A 2 22.58 -21.88 19.40
CA VAL A 2 21.19 -21.42 19.34
C VAL A 2 20.86 -21.22 17.87
N THR A 3 20.18 -22.18 17.26
CA THR A 3 19.63 -22.00 15.91
C THR A 3 18.43 -21.06 16.05
N THR A 4 18.63 -19.78 15.79
CA THR A 4 17.52 -18.84 15.59
C THR A 4 16.58 -19.41 14.53
N PRO A 5 15.26 -19.47 14.77
CA PRO A 5 14.32 -19.94 13.76
C PRO A 5 14.45 -19.06 12.51
N PRO A 6 14.35 -19.62 11.29
CA PRO A 6 14.37 -18.82 10.07
C PRO A 6 13.24 -17.80 10.20
N THR A 7 13.61 -16.52 10.28
CA THR A 7 12.64 -15.45 10.20
C THR A 7 12.01 -15.60 8.81
N VAL A 8 10.80 -16.14 8.75
CA VAL A 8 10.02 -16.17 7.50
C VAL A 8 9.93 -14.72 7.05
N ALA A 9 10.72 -14.37 6.04
CA ALA A 9 10.72 -13.05 5.46
C ALA A 9 9.36 -12.90 4.75
N VAL A 10 8.38 -12.35 5.46
CA VAL A 10 7.09 -12.03 4.86
C VAL A 10 7.38 -11.06 3.72
N PRO A 11 7.02 -11.38 2.47
CA PRO A 11 7.28 -10.50 1.35
C PRO A 11 6.54 -9.19 1.59
N ALA A 12 7.28 -8.09 1.66
CA ALA A 12 6.69 -6.77 1.75
C ALA A 12 5.89 -6.52 0.46
N VAL A 13 4.57 -6.36 0.59
CA VAL A 13 3.67 -6.07 -0.53
C VAL A 13 3.22 -4.62 -0.43
N PRO A 14 3.48 -3.78 -1.45
CA PRO A 14 3.07 -2.39 -1.42
C PRO A 14 1.56 -2.30 -1.60
N THR A 15 0.93 -1.43 -0.81
CA THR A 15 -0.53 -1.27 -0.81
C THR A 15 -0.92 0.18 -0.63
N ALA A 16 -1.96 0.61 -1.32
CA ALA A 16 -2.64 1.87 -1.05
C ALA A 16 -3.83 1.63 -0.13
N ALA A 17 -4.10 2.55 0.78
CA ALA A 17 -5.28 2.51 1.63
C ALA A 17 -5.98 3.87 1.61
N CYS A 18 -7.29 3.87 1.74
CA CYS A 18 -8.12 5.06 1.83
C CYS A 18 -9.16 4.89 2.93
N ALA A 19 -9.62 6.02 3.46
CA ALA A 19 -10.74 6.10 4.37
C ALA A 19 -11.50 7.40 4.08
N ARG A 20 -12.78 7.42 4.44
CA ARG A 20 -13.61 8.63 4.29
C ARG A 20 -13.16 9.68 5.31
N GLN A 21 -13.00 10.91 4.87
CA GLN A 21 -12.83 12.04 5.78
C GLN A 21 -14.03 12.13 6.73
N GLY A 22 -13.76 12.19 8.04
CA GLY A 22 -14.80 12.30 9.07
C GLY A 22 -15.48 10.98 9.47
N ASP A 23 -14.92 9.83 9.13
CA ASP A 23 -15.39 8.54 9.65
C ASP A 23 -15.13 8.43 11.16
N VAL A 24 -16.22 8.44 11.92
CA VAL A 24 -16.23 8.39 13.40
C VAL A 24 -16.32 6.96 13.95
N GLY A 25 -16.48 5.98 13.06
CA GLY A 25 -16.69 4.58 13.41
C GLY A 25 -18.15 4.20 13.61
N GLY A 26 -18.37 2.92 13.96
CA GLY A 26 -19.70 2.33 14.05
C GLY A 26 -20.33 2.49 15.44
N ALA A 27 -21.66 2.41 15.50
CA ALA A 27 -22.42 2.57 16.75
C ALA A 27 -22.28 1.38 17.72
N ARG A 28 -22.21 0.15 17.20
CA ARG A 28 -22.10 -1.10 18.01
C ARG A 28 -20.78 -1.81 17.80
N THR A 29 -20.41 -2.05 16.54
CA THR A 29 -19.13 -2.67 16.15
C THR A 29 -18.23 -1.58 15.56
N LEU A 30 -16.90 -1.72 15.69
CA LEU A 30 -15.93 -0.73 15.21
C LEU A 30 -16.11 0.66 15.85
N GLN A 31 -16.48 0.71 17.14
CA GLN A 31 -16.51 1.98 17.88
C GLN A 31 -15.11 2.61 17.91
N LYS A 32 -15.02 3.90 17.53
CA LYS A 32 -13.75 4.64 17.40
C LYS A 32 -12.73 3.99 16.45
N LYS A 33 -13.19 3.17 15.50
CA LYS A 33 -12.37 2.54 14.46
C LYS A 33 -12.94 2.90 13.09
N TRP A 34 -12.07 3.05 12.09
CA TRP A 34 -12.49 3.30 10.70
C TRP A 34 -13.46 2.22 10.21
N THR A 35 -14.65 2.61 9.77
CA THR A 35 -15.64 1.74 9.11
C THR A 35 -15.53 1.78 7.59
N SER A 36 -14.90 2.82 7.06
CA SER A 36 -14.69 3.08 5.64
C SER A 36 -13.27 2.78 5.16
N PHE A 37 -12.45 2.10 5.98
CA PHE A 37 -11.09 1.74 5.62
C PHE A 37 -11.09 0.68 4.50
N LEU A 38 -10.49 1.04 3.37
CA LEU A 38 -10.26 0.14 2.24
C LEU A 38 -8.77 0.12 1.91
N LYS A 39 -8.29 -1.05 1.47
CA LYS A 39 -6.88 -1.27 1.12
C LYS A 39 -6.80 -2.12 -0.15
N ALA A 40 -5.92 -1.73 -1.05
CA ALA A 40 -5.67 -2.43 -2.32
C ALA A 40 -4.17 -2.62 -2.54
N ARG A 41 -3.81 -3.67 -3.28
CA ARG A 41 -2.42 -3.96 -3.64
C ARG A 41 -1.96 -3.05 -4.78
N LEU A 42 -0.75 -2.52 -4.66
CA LEU A 42 -0.05 -1.84 -5.74
C LEU A 42 0.85 -2.85 -6.46
N VAL A 43 0.82 -2.86 -7.79
CA VAL A 43 1.62 -3.76 -8.62
C VAL A 43 2.45 -2.91 -9.58
N CYS A 44 3.76 -3.11 -9.54
CA CYS A 44 4.70 -2.57 -10.50
C CYS A 44 5.52 -3.75 -11.04
N SER A 45 5.38 -4.05 -12.33
CA SER A 45 6.00 -5.21 -12.97
C SER A 45 6.30 -4.94 -14.43
N ALA A 46 7.39 -5.52 -14.93
CA ALA A 46 7.73 -5.56 -16.35
C ALA A 46 7.63 -7.03 -16.82
N PRO A 47 6.48 -7.45 -17.40
CA PRO A 47 6.22 -8.85 -17.71
C PRO A 47 7.17 -9.42 -18.76
N GLU A 48 7.63 -8.60 -19.71
CA GLU A 48 8.59 -8.97 -20.74
C GLU A 48 9.94 -9.38 -20.16
N GLN A 49 10.31 -8.81 -19.01
CA GLN A 49 11.57 -9.04 -18.32
C GLN A 49 11.39 -9.93 -17.08
N GLN A 50 10.18 -10.43 -16.81
CA GLN A 50 9.82 -11.19 -15.60
C GLN A 50 10.21 -10.46 -14.30
N LEU A 51 10.12 -9.12 -14.28
CA LEU A 51 10.52 -8.30 -13.13
C LEU A 51 9.32 -7.87 -12.29
N HIS A 52 9.48 -7.95 -10.97
CA HIS A 52 8.49 -7.49 -9.98
C HIS A 52 9.13 -6.53 -8.98
N PHE A 53 8.66 -5.28 -8.98
CA PHE A 53 9.17 -4.24 -8.11
C PHE A 53 8.32 -4.18 -6.82
N ASN A 54 8.60 -5.10 -5.89
CA ASN A 54 7.80 -5.28 -4.67
C ASN A 54 8.16 -4.30 -3.54
N ARG A 55 9.16 -3.42 -3.69
CA ARG A 55 9.55 -2.47 -2.65
C ARG A 55 9.19 -1.04 -3.07
N LEU A 56 8.12 -0.48 -2.51
CA LEU A 56 7.80 0.94 -2.67
C LEU A 56 8.79 1.78 -1.84
N GLN A 57 9.52 2.68 -2.48
CA GLN A 57 10.52 3.55 -1.85
C GLN A 57 9.99 4.95 -1.58
N ALA A 58 9.27 5.52 -2.54
CA ALA A 58 8.72 6.87 -2.44
C ALA A 58 7.37 6.96 -3.17
N VAL A 59 6.54 7.90 -2.72
CA VAL A 59 5.28 8.26 -3.36
C VAL A 59 5.24 9.78 -3.53
N PHE A 60 4.77 10.23 -4.67
CA PHE A 60 4.53 11.65 -4.96
C PHE A 60 3.09 11.83 -5.43
N THR A 61 2.44 12.88 -4.93
CA THR A 61 1.08 13.23 -5.34
C THR A 61 1.13 14.46 -6.23
N LEU A 62 0.67 14.32 -7.47
CA LEU A 62 0.55 15.42 -8.41
C LEU A 62 -0.91 15.88 -8.42
N PRO A 63 -1.23 17.04 -7.80
CA PRO A 63 -2.60 17.55 -7.76
C PRO A 63 -3.06 17.95 -9.17
N GLY A 64 -4.26 17.51 -9.53
CA GLY A 64 -4.95 17.96 -10.73
C GLY A 64 -5.86 19.17 -10.45
N ALA A 65 -6.50 19.70 -11.49
CA ALA A 65 -7.48 20.79 -11.34
C ALA A 65 -8.70 20.38 -10.49
N ARG A 66 -9.09 19.10 -10.55
CA ARG A 66 -10.08 18.48 -9.68
C ARG A 66 -9.47 17.28 -8.97
N TRP A 67 -10.10 16.85 -7.87
CA TRP A 67 -9.60 15.71 -7.09
C TRP A 67 -9.54 14.41 -7.91
N GLN A 68 -10.46 14.21 -8.86
CA GLN A 68 -10.48 13.06 -9.76
C GLN A 68 -9.26 13.01 -10.68
N ASP A 69 -8.67 14.16 -10.96
CA ASP A 69 -7.55 14.32 -11.90
C ASP A 69 -6.19 14.22 -11.16
N THR A 70 -6.20 13.91 -9.85
CA THR A 70 -4.98 13.76 -9.04
C THR A 70 -4.26 12.47 -9.41
N ALA A 71 -2.99 12.58 -9.78
CA ALA A 71 -2.15 11.43 -10.10
C ALA A 71 -1.21 11.08 -8.94
N PHE A 72 -1.04 9.78 -8.70
CA PHE A 72 -0.10 9.27 -7.71
C PHE A 72 1.05 8.55 -8.42
N PHE A 73 2.27 8.99 -8.17
CA PHE A 73 3.49 8.38 -8.69
C PHE A 73 4.17 7.60 -7.57
N GLY A 74 4.58 6.37 -7.85
CA GLY A 74 5.33 5.54 -6.92
C GLY A 74 6.68 5.13 -7.51
N VAL A 75 7.75 5.28 -6.76
CA VAL A 75 9.07 4.73 -7.11
C VAL A 75 9.19 3.36 -6.48
N PHE A 76 9.23 2.33 -7.33
CA PHE A 76 9.37 0.94 -6.89
C PHE A 76 10.78 0.44 -7.20
N GLN A 77 11.36 -0.28 -6.24
CA GLN A 77 12.64 -0.95 -6.38
C GLN A 77 12.42 -2.46 -6.41
N ALA A 78 13.14 -3.12 -7.30
CA ALA A 78 13.20 -4.56 -7.33
C ALA A 78 14.08 -5.05 -6.17
N ARG A 79 13.63 -6.12 -5.52
CA ARG A 79 14.42 -6.80 -4.49
C ARG A 79 15.24 -7.85 -5.22
N TRP A 80 16.52 -7.55 -5.44
CA TRP A 80 17.54 -8.50 -5.85
C TRP A 80 18.37 -8.87 -4.63
#